data_AF-A0A929QU94-F1
#
_entry.id   AF-A0A929QU94-F1
#
_cell.length_a   1.000
_cell.length_b   1.000
_cell.length_c   1.000
_cell.angle_alpha   90.00
_cell.angle_beta   90.00
_cell.angle_gamma   90.00
#
_symmetry.space_group_name_H-M   'P 1'
#
loop_
_entity.id
_entity.type
_entity.pdbx_description
1 polymer ?
#
loop_
_entity_poly.entity_id
_entity_poly.type
_entity_poly.pdbx_seq_one_letter_code
_entity_poly.pdbx_strand_id
1 'polypeptide(L)'
;FYMVAYDGYPVLDGSSELRLSFNADFQLREYTQTYQSDFKVLDQPIALISVKDALKLLETRVDTYIPDGSTIQQISLGYYRTVNLQDFDVYTPVWEITYSQDEASTRTVLVDAVEHQVVTKPNTNVTSP
;
A
#
# COMPACT_ATOMS: atom_id res chain seq x y z
N PHE A 1 -4.73 15.19 0.02
CA PHE A 1 -4.42 14.75 1.40
C PHE A 1 -5.03 13.40 1.61
N TYR A 2 -4.20 12.40 1.95
CA TYR A 2 -4.71 11.08 2.30
C TYR A 2 -5.27 11.09 3.73
N MET A 3 -6.38 10.39 3.91
CA MET A 3 -6.89 10.10 5.23
C MET A 3 -6.26 8.80 5.75
N VAL A 4 -6.23 8.66 7.07
CA VAL A 4 -5.59 7.52 7.73
C VAL A 4 -6.61 6.46 8.11
N ALA A 5 -6.19 5.20 8.04
CA ALA A 5 -6.90 4.04 8.53
C ALA A 5 -6.85 3.97 10.07
N TYR A 6 -7.42 2.91 10.64
CA TYR A 6 -7.58 2.71 12.09
C TYR A 6 -6.27 2.74 12.90
N ASP A 7 -5.13 2.43 12.28
CA ASP A 7 -3.80 2.34 12.88
C ASP A 7 -2.90 3.53 12.52
N GLY A 8 -3.43 4.55 11.84
CA GLY A 8 -2.71 5.76 11.48
C GLY A 8 -1.97 5.71 10.14
N TYR A 9 -1.97 4.58 9.42
CA TYR A 9 -1.39 4.51 8.08
C TYR A 9 -2.36 5.06 7.01
N PRO A 10 -1.86 5.74 5.97
CA PRO A 10 -2.71 6.35 4.94
C PRO A 10 -3.40 5.30 4.05
N VAL A 11 -4.56 5.65 3.51
CA VAL A 11 -5.19 4.95 2.37
C VAL A 11 -4.74 5.60 1.07
N LEU A 12 -3.98 4.88 0.25
CA LEU A 12 -3.16 5.45 -0.84
C LEU A 12 -3.86 5.47 -2.21
N ASP A 13 -5.01 4.83 -2.33
CA ASP A 13 -5.69 4.58 -3.62
C ASP A 13 -6.71 5.68 -4.05
N GLY A 14 -6.81 6.74 -3.25
CA GLY A 14 -7.76 7.84 -3.49
C GLY A 14 -9.21 7.56 -3.06
N SER A 15 -9.50 6.38 -2.50
CA SER A 15 -10.82 6.06 -1.94
C SER A 15 -11.12 6.80 -0.64
N SER A 16 -10.09 7.34 0.02
CA SER A 16 -10.22 8.21 1.19
C SER A 16 -9.26 9.40 1.10
N GLU A 17 -9.65 10.41 0.30
CA GLU A 17 -8.81 11.56 -0.02
C GLU A 17 -9.59 12.87 -0.02
N LEU A 18 -8.94 13.93 0.46
CA LEU A 18 -9.34 15.31 0.22
C LEU A 18 -8.46 15.94 -0.86
N ARG A 19 -9.06 16.31 -2.00
CA ARG A 19 -8.43 17.12 -3.06
C ARG A 19 -8.92 18.56 -2.99
N LEU A 20 -7.98 19.49 -3.01
CA LEU A 20 -8.24 20.92 -3.05
C LEU A 20 -7.77 21.46 -4.40
N SER A 21 -8.59 22.29 -5.03
CA SER A 21 -8.26 22.94 -6.31
C SER A 21 -8.29 24.45 -6.11
N PHE A 22 -7.20 25.10 -6.52
CA PHE A 22 -6.94 26.51 -6.31
C PHE A 22 -6.95 27.25 -7.64
N ASN A 23 -7.31 28.54 -7.63
CA ASN A 23 -7.17 29.40 -8.79
C ASN A 23 -5.72 29.90 -8.95
N ALA A 24 -5.46 30.68 -10.00
CA ALA A 24 -4.13 31.24 -10.28
C ALA A 24 -3.58 32.14 -9.16
N ASP A 25 -4.47 32.72 -8.34
CA ASP A 25 -4.13 33.56 -7.19
C ASP A 25 -3.96 32.73 -5.89
N PHE A 26 -3.86 31.40 -6.00
CA PHE A 26 -3.79 30.45 -4.88
C PHE A 26 -4.97 30.52 -3.91
N GLN A 27 -6.13 30.99 -4.36
CA GLN A 27 -7.36 30.96 -3.58
C GLN A 27 -8.09 29.64 -3.82
N LEU A 28 -8.60 29.04 -2.75
CA LEU A 28 -9.38 27.80 -2.83
C LEU A 28 -10.63 28.04 -3.68
N ARG A 29 -10.78 27.27 -4.75
CA ARG A 29 -11.92 27.34 -5.68
C ARG A 29 -12.93 26.25 -5.38
N GLU A 30 -12.47 25.03 -5.18
CA GLU A 30 -13.30 23.84 -4.99
C GLU A 30 -12.55 22.77 -4.20
N TYR A 31 -13.31 21.83 -3.63
CA TYR A 31 -12.75 20.62 -3.04
C TYR A 31 -13.60 19.41 -3.40
N THR A 32 -12.95 18.25 -3.46
CA THR A 32 -13.59 16.94 -3.55
C THR A 32 -13.10 16.10 -2.40
N GLN A 33 -14.03 15.46 -1.70
CA GLN A 33 -13.72 14.55 -0.60
C GLN A 33 -14.30 13.17 -0.87
N THR A 34 -13.46 12.16 -0.77
CA THR A 34 -13.83 10.76 -0.56
C THR A 34 -13.45 10.39 0.88
N TYR A 35 -14.27 9.58 1.55
CA TYR A 35 -14.08 9.25 2.95
C TYR A 35 -14.44 7.81 3.22
N GLN A 36 -13.64 7.18 4.08
CA GLN A 36 -13.89 5.86 4.62
C GLN A 36 -13.91 5.93 6.15
N SER A 37 -14.93 5.35 6.76
CA SER A 37 -15.09 5.22 8.21
C SER A 37 -15.27 3.77 8.64
N ASP A 38 -15.33 3.55 9.95
CA ASP A 38 -15.76 2.28 10.54
C ASP A 38 -14.91 1.08 10.12
N PHE A 39 -13.61 1.32 9.91
CA PHE A 39 -12.64 0.28 9.60
C PHE A 39 -12.72 -0.86 10.60
N LYS A 40 -12.93 -2.07 10.08
CA LYS A 40 -12.89 -3.30 10.85
C LYS A 40 -11.68 -4.12 10.44
N VAL A 41 -10.88 -4.50 11.44
CA VAL A 41 -9.76 -5.42 11.26
C VAL A 41 -10.32 -6.82 10.97
N LEU A 42 -9.89 -7.41 9.84
CA LEU A 42 -10.31 -8.75 9.44
C LEU A 42 -9.39 -9.84 10.02
N ASP A 43 -8.08 -9.61 10.02
CA ASP A 43 -7.08 -10.53 10.56
C ASP A 43 -6.05 -9.77 11.41
N GLN A 44 -5.68 -10.32 12.57
CA GLN A 44 -4.57 -9.87 13.40
C GLN A 44 -4.03 -11.03 14.28
N PRO A 45 -2.70 -11.12 14.52
CA PRO A 45 -1.64 -10.28 13.93
C PRO A 45 -1.36 -10.67 12.47
N ILE A 46 -1.09 -9.67 11.63
CA ILE A 46 -0.60 -9.90 10.26
C ILE A 46 0.90 -9.65 10.26
N ALA A 47 1.68 -10.61 9.79
CA ALA A 47 3.11 -10.43 9.56
C ALA A 47 3.30 -9.62 8.27
N LEU A 48 4.12 -8.57 8.34
CA LEU A 48 4.45 -7.74 7.18
C LEU A 48 5.89 -8.00 6.72
N ILE A 49 6.09 -8.04 5.40
CA ILE A 49 7.44 -8.08 4.84
C ILE A 49 8.15 -6.74 5.10
N SER A 50 9.47 -6.79 5.22
CA SER A 50 10.29 -5.59 5.35
C SER A 50 10.34 -4.80 4.04
N VAL A 51 10.65 -3.49 4.11
CA VAL A 51 10.95 -2.67 2.91
C VAL A 51 12.03 -3.31 2.04
N LYS A 52 13.05 -3.91 2.67
CA LYS A 52 14.14 -4.58 1.96
C LYS A 52 13.62 -5.75 1.13
N ASP A 53 12.69 -6.52 1.66
CA ASP A 53 12.11 -7.66 0.95
C ASP A 53 11.11 -7.20 -0.11
N ALA A 54 10.37 -6.12 0.14
CA ALA A 54 9.53 -5.48 -0.89
C ALA A 54 10.36 -5.01 -2.10
N LEU A 55 11.52 -4.36 -1.87
CA LEU A 55 12.43 -3.96 -2.94
C LEU A 55 12.96 -5.18 -3.71
N LYS A 56 13.38 -6.25 -3.02
CA LYS A 56 13.79 -7.49 -3.70
C LYS A 56 12.69 -8.09 -4.56
N LEU A 57 11.43 -8.03 -4.11
CA LEU A 57 10.30 -8.55 -4.89
C LEU A 57 10.13 -7.75 -6.20
N LEU A 58 10.28 -6.43 -6.17
CA LEU A 58 10.25 -5.60 -7.39
C LEU A 58 11.36 -5.99 -8.36
N GLU A 59 12.59 -6.21 -7.86
CA GLU A 59 13.74 -6.60 -8.67
C GLU A 59 13.54 -7.93 -9.43
N THR A 60 12.69 -8.81 -8.91
CA THR A 60 12.41 -10.13 -9.52
C THR A 60 11.31 -10.11 -10.58
N ARG A 61 10.62 -8.97 -10.78
CA ARG A 61 9.44 -8.87 -11.65
C ARG A 61 9.70 -7.91 -12.81
N VAL A 62 9.49 -8.39 -14.04
CA VAL A 62 9.74 -7.59 -15.25
C VAL A 62 8.89 -6.32 -15.34
N ASP A 63 7.63 -6.38 -14.87
CA ASP A 63 6.68 -5.27 -15.03
C ASP A 63 6.81 -4.19 -13.93
N THR A 64 7.49 -4.51 -12.83
CA THR A 64 7.59 -3.63 -11.65
C THR A 64 9.03 -3.35 -11.24
N TYR A 65 10.01 -3.85 -12.01
CA TYR A 65 11.43 -3.58 -11.80
C TYR A 65 11.70 -2.08 -11.89
N ILE A 66 12.52 -1.58 -10.96
CA ILE A 66 12.97 -0.20 -10.94
C ILE A 66 14.21 -0.11 -11.81
N PRO A 67 14.20 0.66 -12.92
CA PRO A 67 15.33 0.73 -13.83
C PRO A 67 16.62 1.19 -13.16
N ASP A 68 17.75 0.62 -13.56
CA ASP A 68 19.08 1.09 -13.16
C ASP A 68 19.24 2.61 -13.39
N GLY A 69 19.86 3.27 -12.42
CA GLY A 69 20.04 4.73 -12.44
C GLY A 69 18.82 5.53 -11.95
N SER A 70 17.72 4.87 -11.56
CA SER A 70 16.59 5.55 -10.92
C SER A 70 16.93 6.02 -9.50
N THR A 71 16.27 7.10 -9.07
CA THR A 71 16.34 7.59 -7.69
C THR A 71 15.01 7.33 -6.99
N ILE A 72 15.05 6.62 -5.85
CA ILE A 72 13.88 6.47 -4.98
C ILE A 72 13.60 7.80 -4.31
N GLN A 73 12.39 8.34 -4.52
CA GLN A 73 11.91 9.59 -3.95
C GLN A 73 11.20 9.36 -2.62
N GLN A 74 10.40 8.30 -2.53
CA GLN A 74 9.62 7.98 -1.35
C GLN A 74 9.38 6.47 -1.21
N ILE A 75 9.38 5.99 0.03
CA ILE A 75 8.85 4.68 0.39
C ILE A 75 7.89 4.88 1.56
N SER A 76 6.65 4.41 1.44
CA SER A 76 5.64 4.51 2.51
C SER A 76 4.87 3.20 2.67
N LEU A 77 4.45 2.90 3.91
CA LEU A 77 3.49 1.84 4.19
C LEU A 77 2.10 2.47 4.23
N GLY A 78 1.13 1.86 3.56
CA GLY A 78 -0.25 2.31 3.57
C GLY A 78 -1.20 1.18 3.20
N TYR A 79 -2.46 1.54 2.99
CA TYR A 79 -3.50 0.60 2.58
C TYR A 79 -3.96 0.90 1.15
N TYR A 80 -4.24 -0.16 0.41
CA TYR A 80 -4.81 -0.09 -0.93
C TYR A 80 -6.06 -0.95 -0.99
N ARG A 81 -7.14 -0.46 -1.63
CA ARG A 81 -8.36 -1.25 -1.78
C ARG A 81 -8.14 -2.37 -2.79
N THR A 82 -8.21 -3.60 -2.30
CA THR A 82 -8.07 -4.81 -3.12
C THR A 82 -9.41 -5.36 -3.58
N VAL A 83 -10.48 -5.10 -2.82
CA VAL A 83 -11.85 -5.49 -3.20
C VAL A 83 -12.81 -4.33 -2.95
N ASN A 84 -13.68 -4.06 -3.91
CA ASN A 84 -14.81 -3.14 -3.77
C ASN A 84 -16.10 -3.94 -3.93
N LEU A 85 -16.87 -4.08 -2.85
CA LEU A 85 -18.18 -4.72 -2.86
C LEU A 85 -19.26 -3.67 -2.59
N GLN A 86 -20.51 -4.04 -2.82
CA GLN A 86 -21.66 -3.14 -2.63
C GLN A 86 -21.73 -2.58 -1.19
N ASP A 87 -21.41 -3.42 -0.20
CA ASP A 87 -21.60 -3.08 1.22
C ASP A 87 -20.31 -2.74 1.96
N PHE A 88 -19.14 -3.15 1.43
CA PHE A 88 -17.86 -2.90 2.06
C PHE A 88 -16.70 -2.95 1.09
N ASP A 89 -15.63 -2.27 1.46
CA ASP A 89 -14.34 -2.32 0.81
C ASP A 89 -13.36 -3.15 1.64
N VAL A 90 -12.49 -3.91 0.96
CA VAL A 90 -11.38 -4.62 1.59
C VAL A 90 -10.09 -3.91 1.24
N TYR A 91 -9.30 -3.62 2.27
CA TYR A 91 -8.02 -2.94 2.16
C TYR A 91 -6.90 -3.86 2.61
N THR A 92 -5.84 -3.93 1.81
CA THR A 92 -4.64 -4.72 2.12
C THR A 92 -3.47 -3.75 2.35
N PRO A 93 -2.61 -3.99 3.35
CA PRO A 93 -1.41 -3.19 3.53
C PRO A 93 -0.44 -3.36 2.35
N VAL A 94 0.14 -2.27 1.88
CA VAL A 94 1.08 -2.22 0.75
C VAL A 94 2.26 -1.30 1.03
N TRP A 95 3.42 -1.65 0.50
CA TRP A 95 4.54 -0.73 0.34
C TRP A 95 4.37 0.04 -0.96
N GLU A 96 4.24 1.36 -0.85
CA GLU A 96 4.29 2.29 -1.98
C GLU A 96 5.70 2.80 -2.16
N ILE A 97 6.25 2.62 -3.36
CA ILE A 97 7.60 3.04 -3.71
C ILE A 97 7.50 3.96 -4.93
N THR A 98 7.93 5.20 -4.75
CA THR A 98 7.95 6.21 -5.79
C THR A 98 9.40 6.47 -6.20
N TYR A 99 9.68 6.41 -7.50
CA TYR A 99 11.02 6.63 -8.05
C TYR A 99 10.96 7.51 -9.30
N SER A 100 12.09 8.12 -9.66
CA SER A 100 12.24 8.89 -10.88
C SER A 100 13.49 8.45 -11.65
N GLN A 101 13.41 8.48 -12.98
CA GLN A 101 14.56 8.20 -13.86
C GLN A 101 15.21 9.50 -14.39
N ASP A 102 14.41 10.57 -14.45
CA ASP A 102 14.81 11.94 -14.74
C ASP A 102 13.93 12.89 -13.89
N GLU A 103 14.23 14.19 -13.90
CA GLU A 103 13.44 15.18 -13.13
C GLU A 103 11.99 15.31 -13.60
N ALA A 104 11.67 14.83 -14.81
CA ALA A 104 10.36 15.02 -15.44
C ALA A 104 9.40 13.84 -15.24
N SER A 105 9.90 12.65 -14.91
CA SER A 105 9.10 11.43 -14.81
C SER A 105 9.21 10.78 -13.43
N THR A 106 8.11 10.86 -12.68
CA THR A 106 7.92 10.11 -11.43
C THR A 106 7.02 8.91 -11.69
N ARG A 107 7.39 7.74 -11.17
CA ARG A 107 6.61 6.50 -11.24
C ARG A 107 6.38 5.96 -9.83
N THR A 108 5.21 5.38 -9.61
CA THR A 108 4.85 4.73 -8.35
C THR A 108 4.55 3.26 -8.60
N VAL A 109 5.09 2.39 -7.75
CA VAL A 109 4.80 0.96 -7.73
C VAL A 109 4.31 0.55 -6.34
N LEU A 110 3.41 -0.42 -6.29
CA LEU A 110 2.83 -0.95 -5.06
C LEU A 110 3.23 -2.42 -4.89
N VAL A 111 3.65 -2.79 -3.69
CA VAL A 111 3.99 -4.17 -3.31
C VAL A 111 3.11 -4.59 -2.14
N ASP A 112 2.47 -5.75 -2.26
CA ASP A 112 1.73 -6.35 -1.14
C ASP A 112 2.67 -6.51 0.08
N ALA A 113 2.28 -5.92 1.22
CA ALA A 113 3.09 -5.94 2.42
C ALA A 113 2.84 -7.19 3.26
N VAL A 114 1.79 -7.98 3.00
CA VAL A 114 1.47 -9.17 3.78
C VAL A 114 2.46 -10.29 3.49
N GLU A 115 3.09 -10.81 4.55
CA GLU A 115 3.94 -11.99 4.44
C GLU A 115 3.06 -13.22 4.19
N HIS A 116 3.18 -13.80 2.99
CA HIS A 116 2.57 -15.09 2.67
C HIS A 116 3.34 -16.21 3.39
N GLN A 117 3.10 -16.41 4.70
CA GLN A 117 3.65 -17.58 5.37
C GLN A 117 2.99 -18.85 4.83
N VAL A 118 3.80 -19.71 4.21
CA VAL A 118 3.41 -21.10 3.91
C VAL A 118 3.13 -21.79 5.25
N VAL A 119 1.88 -22.16 5.50
CA VAL A 119 1.48 -22.99 6.63
C VAL A 119 2.18 -24.34 6.52
N THR A 120 3.18 -24.58 7.35
CA THR A 120 3.79 -25.91 7.47
C THR A 120 2.87 -26.76 8.34
N LYS A 121 2.34 -27.87 7.79
CA LYS A 121 1.62 -28.87 8.61
C LYS A 121 2.50 -29.27 9.79
N PRO A 122 2.00 -29.30 11.04
CA PRO A 122 2.73 -29.95 12.11
C PRO A 122 2.91 -31.43 11.75
N ASN A 123 4.17 -31.88 11.66
CA ASN A 123 4.48 -33.30 11.63
C ASN A 123 4.13 -33.88 13.00
N THR A 124 2.94 -34.46 13.13
CA THR A 124 2.64 -35.37 14.24
C THR A 124 3.42 -36.67 14.01
N ASN A 125 4.69 -36.67 14.40
CA ASN A 125 5.37 -37.94 14.65
C ASN A 125 4.81 -38.50 15.94
N VAL A 126 4.03 -39.58 15.77
CA VAL A 126 3.54 -40.45 16.83
C VAL A 126 4.71 -40.89 17.71
N THR A 127 4.59 -40.71 19.03
CA THR A 127 5.29 -41.55 20.00
C THR A 127 4.27 -42.15 20.94
N SER A 128 3.99 -43.44 20.73
CA SER A 128 3.35 -44.30 21.73
C SER A 128 4.28 -44.48 22.92
N PRO A 129 3.71 -44.57 24.12
CA PRO A 129 3.95 -45.70 25.01
C PRO A 129 2.72 -46.62 25.09
#